data_AF-A0A167A6T5-F1
#
_entry.id   AF-A0A167A6T5-F1
#
_cell.length_a   1.000
_cell.length_b   1.000
_cell.length_c   1.000
_cell.angle_alpha   90.00
_cell.angle_beta   90.00
_cell.angle_gamma   90.00
#
_symmetry.space_group_name_H-M   'P 1'
#
loop_
_entity.id
_entity.type
_entity.pdbx_description
1 polymer ?
#
loop_
_entity_poly.entity_id
_entity_poly.type
_entity_poly.pdbx_seq_one_letter_code
_entity_poly.pdbx_strand_id
1 'polypeptide(L)'
;MYPRSTILLDALDECNKNTREVLMETFDMLLEGSSRRVKIFVSSRRDVDILKHFETRPAIQVYATDNGDDIAKFQWAALQIKQILELRNIAAIQDRLGKLPKSLKESYDILYQNIEILHPQEKQLADRAFQWVLCAYRPLKTEELILAVCVNSEEDEVPRSTDIDQDVVLELCQNLLIIDLEGVWRILRGGEHVFGHTEQHVYRL
;
A
#
# COMPACT_ATOMS: atom_id res chain seq x y z
N MET A 1 -13.62 39.46 -18.37
CA MET A 1 -13.84 38.32 -19.29
C MET A 1 -12.61 37.42 -19.19
N TYR A 2 -12.65 36.36 -18.38
CA TYR A 2 -11.46 35.56 -18.05
C TYR A 2 -11.36 34.34 -18.98
N PRO A 3 -10.22 34.08 -19.65
CA PRO A 3 -10.01 32.75 -20.20
C PRO A 3 -8.62 32.26 -19.82
N ARG A 4 -8.41 31.98 -18.54
CA ARG A 4 -7.23 31.24 -18.08
C ARG A 4 -7.70 29.85 -17.70
N SER A 5 -7.39 28.87 -18.55
CA SER A 5 -7.68 27.46 -18.25
C SER A 5 -6.52 26.89 -17.45
N THR A 6 -6.82 26.26 -16.33
CA THR A 6 -5.84 25.51 -15.54
C THR A 6 -6.23 24.05 -15.58
N ILE A 7 -5.31 23.20 -16.00
CA ILE A 7 -5.46 21.74 -16.04
C ILE A 7 -4.61 21.19 -14.89
N LEU A 8 -5.21 20.36 -14.04
CA LEU A 8 -4.51 19.62 -13.00
C LEU A 8 -4.62 18.13 -13.35
N LEU A 9 -3.49 17.49 -13.57
CA LEU A 9 -3.39 16.05 -13.74
C LEU A 9 -2.70 15.47 -12.52
N ASP A 10 -3.37 14.56 -11.83
CA ASP A 10 -2.82 13.85 -10.69
C ASP A 10 -2.35 12.46 -11.12
N ALA A 11 -1.21 12.02 -10.56
CA ALA A 11 -0.65 10.68 -10.70
C ALA A 11 -0.47 10.21 -12.17
N LEU A 12 0.20 11.00 -13.01
CA LEU A 12 0.48 10.62 -14.41
C LEU A 12 1.23 9.27 -14.53
N ASP A 13 2.02 8.91 -13.51
CA ASP A 13 2.74 7.64 -13.47
C ASP A 13 1.82 6.41 -13.33
N GLU A 14 0.57 6.57 -12.89
CA GLU A 14 -0.40 5.47 -12.83
C GLU A 14 -0.99 5.10 -14.21
N CYS A 15 -0.75 5.94 -15.24
CA CYS A 15 -1.13 5.62 -16.60
C CYS A 15 -0.19 4.57 -17.21
N ASN A 16 -0.74 3.68 -18.04
CA ASN A 16 0.06 2.82 -18.91
C ASN A 16 0.89 3.69 -19.90
N LYS A 17 2.01 3.14 -20.39
CA LYS A 17 2.98 3.87 -21.23
C LYS A 17 2.37 4.52 -22.47
N ASN A 18 1.51 3.80 -23.20
CA ASN A 18 0.90 4.32 -24.44
C ASN A 18 -0.01 5.51 -24.16
N THR A 19 -0.86 5.42 -23.13
CA THR A 19 -1.73 6.53 -22.71
C THR A 19 -0.92 7.71 -22.21
N ARG A 20 0.14 7.44 -21.44
CA ARG A 20 1.03 8.45 -20.88
C ARG A 20 1.73 9.26 -21.98
N GLU A 21 2.26 8.60 -23.01
CA GLU A 21 2.92 9.23 -24.15
C GLU A 21 1.97 10.18 -24.90
N VAL A 22 0.76 9.71 -25.21
CA VAL A 22 -0.27 10.54 -25.86
C VAL A 22 -0.67 11.74 -25.00
N LEU A 23 -0.77 11.58 -23.68
CA LEU A 23 -1.07 12.68 -22.76
C LEU A 23 0.05 13.74 -22.77
N MET A 24 1.31 13.30 -22.72
CA MET A 24 2.47 14.19 -22.76
C MET A 24 2.52 14.99 -24.08
N GLU A 25 2.34 14.33 -25.22
CA GLU A 25 2.26 14.98 -26.54
C GLU A 25 1.09 15.98 -26.60
N THR A 26 -0.06 15.61 -26.03
CA THR A 26 -1.24 16.49 -25.99
C THR A 26 -0.98 17.74 -25.17
N PHE A 27 -0.25 17.63 -24.06
CA PHE A 27 0.12 18.78 -23.25
C PHE A 27 1.07 19.71 -23.99
N ASP A 28 2.04 19.19 -24.72
CA ASP A 28 2.92 20.04 -25.54
C ASP A 28 2.13 20.77 -26.64
N MET A 29 1.24 20.07 -27.35
CA MET A 29 0.35 20.70 -28.33
C MET A 29 -0.51 21.81 -27.73
N LEU A 30 -1.03 21.62 -26.51
CA LEU A 30 -1.83 22.63 -25.82
C LEU A 30 -1.01 23.85 -25.35
N LEU A 31 0.27 23.65 -25.03
CA LEU A 31 1.17 24.71 -24.58
C LEU A 31 1.72 25.52 -25.77
N GLU A 32 1.99 24.86 -26.89
CA GLU A 32 2.54 25.49 -28.11
C GLU A 32 1.47 26.05 -29.05
N GLY A 33 0.35 25.33 -29.21
CA GLY A 33 -0.69 25.65 -30.20
C GLY A 33 -1.81 26.56 -29.70
N SER A 34 -1.87 26.87 -28.41
CA SER A 34 -2.97 27.66 -27.84
C SER A 34 -2.67 29.16 -27.83
N SER A 35 -3.53 29.94 -28.49
CA SER A 35 -3.53 31.41 -28.41
C SER A 35 -3.98 31.96 -27.04
N ARG A 36 -4.38 31.08 -26.11
CA ARG A 36 -4.84 31.41 -24.76
C ARG A 36 -3.84 30.92 -23.71
N ARG A 37 -3.73 31.64 -22.58
CA ARG A 37 -2.88 31.22 -21.45
C ARG A 37 -3.45 29.98 -20.77
N VAL A 38 -2.94 28.81 -21.12
CA VAL A 38 -3.14 27.55 -20.41
C VAL A 38 -2.07 27.42 -19.32
N LYS A 39 -2.43 26.92 -18.15
CA LYS A 39 -1.50 26.45 -17.11
C LYS A 39 -1.74 24.97 -16.90
N ILE A 40 -0.70 24.15 -16.88
CA ILE A 40 -0.85 22.72 -16.59
C ILE A 40 -0.02 22.39 -15.35
N PHE A 41 -0.63 21.66 -14.42
CA PHE A 41 0.05 21.09 -13.27
C PHE A 41 -0.07 19.58 -13.36
N VAL A 42 1.06 18.88 -13.32
CA VAL A 42 1.10 17.41 -13.41
C VAL A 42 1.79 16.88 -12.17
N SER A 43 1.14 16.01 -11.41
CA SER A 43 1.77 15.25 -10.33
C SER A 43 2.19 13.87 -10.86
N SER A 44 3.38 13.38 -10.49
CA SER A 44 3.79 11.99 -10.72
C SER A 44 4.88 11.53 -9.75
N ARG A 45 5.07 10.22 -9.59
CA ARG A 45 6.32 9.65 -9.05
C ARG A 45 7.46 9.76 -10.06
N ARG A 46 8.70 9.54 -9.61
CA ARG A 46 9.88 9.47 -10.48
C ARG A 46 9.77 8.32 -11.49
N ASP A 47 9.53 8.67 -12.74
CA ASP A 47 9.67 7.76 -13.89
C ASP A 47 10.58 8.41 -14.94
N VAL A 48 11.38 7.58 -15.63
CA VAL A 48 12.47 8.05 -16.50
C VAL A 48 11.94 8.79 -17.71
N ASP A 49 10.83 8.32 -18.28
CA ASP A 49 10.16 8.93 -19.41
C ASP A 49 9.57 10.30 -19.05
N ILE A 50 8.87 10.39 -17.91
CA ILE A 50 8.27 11.63 -17.39
C ILE A 50 9.36 12.66 -17.06
N LEU A 51 10.43 12.24 -16.38
CA LEU A 51 11.57 13.10 -16.04
C LEU A 51 12.24 13.67 -17.28
N LYS A 52 12.45 12.83 -18.30
CA LYS A 52 13.07 13.26 -19.56
C LYS A 52 12.17 14.23 -20.33
N HIS A 53 10.86 13.97 -20.36
CA HIS A 53 9.90 14.81 -21.09
C HIS A 53 9.77 16.20 -20.46
N PHE A 54 9.76 16.27 -19.12
CA PHE A 54 9.58 17.52 -18.38
C PHE A 54 10.88 18.11 -17.80
N GLU A 55 12.05 17.66 -18.24
CA GLU A 55 13.36 18.06 -17.70
C GLU A 55 13.57 19.59 -17.70
N THR A 56 13.06 20.27 -18.72
CA THR A 56 13.20 21.72 -18.89
C THR A 56 12.10 22.54 -18.19
N ARG A 57 11.12 21.88 -17.57
CA ARG A 57 9.93 22.52 -16.99
C ARG A 57 10.12 22.74 -15.48
N PRO A 58 9.54 23.82 -14.91
CA PRO A 58 9.55 24.02 -13.46
C PRO A 58 8.92 22.82 -12.72
N ALA A 59 9.67 22.20 -11.82
CA ALA A 59 9.19 21.09 -11.00
C ALA A 59 9.31 21.41 -9.51
N ILE A 60 8.29 21.05 -8.73
CA ILE A 60 8.33 21.04 -7.27
C ILE A 60 8.51 19.58 -6.86
N GLN A 61 9.54 19.32 -6.05
CA GLN A 61 9.81 17.98 -5.53
C GLN A 61 9.26 17.88 -4.11
N VAL A 62 8.43 16.87 -3.88
CA VAL A 62 7.90 16.52 -2.56
C VAL A 62 8.52 15.18 -2.19
N TYR A 63 9.36 15.19 -1.17
CA TYR A 63 10.03 14.00 -0.67
C TYR A 63 9.14 13.31 0.36
N ALA A 64 8.95 12.00 0.22
CA ALA A 64 8.24 11.24 1.25
C ALA A 64 8.92 11.29 2.63
N THR A 65 10.21 11.66 2.70
CA THR A 65 10.93 11.91 3.96
C THR A 65 10.32 13.07 4.75
N ASP A 66 9.68 14.04 4.11
CA ASP A 66 9.04 15.17 4.78
C ASP A 66 7.68 14.79 5.38
N ASN A 67 7.06 13.71 4.88
CA ASN A 67 5.74 13.23 5.29
C ASN A 67 5.81 11.91 6.06
N GLY A 68 7.00 11.34 6.28
CA GLY A 68 7.20 10.02 6.88
C GLY A 68 6.55 9.91 8.26
N ASP A 69 6.74 10.92 9.10
CA ASP A 69 6.16 10.98 10.46
C ASP A 69 4.63 11.02 10.42
N ASP A 70 4.04 11.77 9.49
CA ASP A 70 2.58 11.90 9.39
C ASP A 70 1.94 10.66 8.79
N ILE A 71 2.60 10.02 7.82
CA ILE A 71 2.23 8.70 7.31
C ILE A 71 2.28 7.67 8.45
N ALA A 72 3.35 7.65 9.23
CA ALA A 72 3.51 6.73 10.36
C ALA A 72 2.43 6.93 11.43
N LYS A 73 2.07 8.18 11.77
CA LYS A 73 0.98 8.50 12.70
C LYS A 73 -0.38 8.03 12.17
N PHE A 74 -0.67 8.26 10.89
CA PHE A 74 -1.93 7.82 10.28
C PHE A 74 -2.05 6.30 10.29
N GLN A 75 -0.98 5.59 9.91
CA GLN A 75 -0.94 4.13 9.94
C GLN A 75 -1.08 3.59 11.37
N TRP A 76 -0.38 4.20 12.33
CA TRP A 76 -0.50 3.83 13.73
C TRP A 76 -1.96 3.94 14.20
N ALA A 77 -2.62 5.09 13.94
CA ALA A 77 -4.01 5.29 14.31
C ALA A 77 -4.95 4.28 13.64
N ALA A 78 -4.77 4.02 12.34
CA ALA A 78 -5.57 3.05 11.60
C ALA A 78 -5.41 1.63 12.18
N LEU A 79 -4.19 1.23 12.54
CA LEU A 79 -3.91 -0.06 13.17
C LEU A 79 -4.57 -0.19 14.53
N GLN A 80 -4.49 0.86 15.38
CA GLN A 80 -5.16 0.85 16.68
C GLN A 80 -6.67 0.75 16.54
N ILE A 81 -7.27 1.48 15.59
CA ILE A 81 -8.71 1.43 15.32
C ILE A 81 -9.11 0.02 14.86
N LYS A 82 -8.37 -0.58 13.93
CA LYS A 82 -8.66 -1.93 13.42
C LYS A 82 -8.67 -2.97 14.53
N GLN A 83 -7.66 -2.95 15.40
CA GLN A 83 -7.58 -3.84 16.55
C GLN A 83 -8.72 -3.62 17.54
N ILE A 84 -9.12 -2.37 17.79
CA ILE A 84 -10.23 -2.07 18.70
C ILE A 84 -11.57 -2.57 18.11
N LEU A 85 -11.77 -2.45 16.80
CA LEU A 85 -12.98 -2.92 16.13
C LEU A 85 -13.16 -4.45 16.19
N GLU A 86 -12.08 -5.20 16.38
CA GLU A 86 -12.12 -6.66 16.56
C GLU A 86 -12.52 -7.08 17.98
N LEU A 87 -12.46 -6.16 18.95
CA LEU A 87 -12.81 -6.44 20.34
C LEU A 87 -14.33 -6.43 20.52
N ARG A 88 -14.88 -7.58 20.95
CA ARG A 88 -16.33 -7.77 21.15
C ARG A 88 -16.84 -7.34 22.52
N ASN A 89 -15.96 -6.91 23.43
CA ASN A 89 -16.31 -6.59 24.82
C ASN A 89 -15.79 -5.20 25.23
N ILE A 90 -16.67 -4.38 25.84
CA ILE A 90 -16.34 -3.06 26.38
C ILE A 90 -15.18 -3.12 27.37
N ALA A 91 -15.09 -4.15 28.21
CA ALA A 91 -13.99 -4.32 29.14
C ALA A 91 -12.64 -4.54 28.42
N ALA A 92 -12.64 -5.28 27.31
CA ALA A 92 -11.46 -5.48 26.48
C ALA A 92 -11.07 -4.19 25.74
N ILE A 93 -12.04 -3.41 25.28
CA ILE A 93 -11.81 -2.09 24.69
C ILE A 93 -11.14 -1.15 25.71
N GLN A 94 -11.65 -1.11 26.95
CA GLN A 94 -11.08 -0.29 28.01
C GLN A 94 -9.65 -0.71 28.38
N ASP A 95 -9.38 -2.01 28.49
CA ASP A 95 -8.02 -2.51 28.74
C ASP A 95 -7.07 -2.15 27.59
N ARG A 96 -7.51 -2.30 26.34
CA ARG A 96 -6.70 -1.96 25.15
C ARG A 96 -6.42 -0.47 25.07
N LEU A 97 -7.41 0.39 25.31
CA LEU A 97 -7.23 1.85 25.36
C LEU A 97 -6.22 2.26 26.45
N GLY A 98 -6.14 1.52 27.56
CA GLY A 98 -5.15 1.74 28.61
C GLY A 98 -3.73 1.29 28.26
N LYS A 99 -3.56 0.41 27.26
CA LYS A 99 -2.29 -0.22 26.87
C LYS A 99 -1.94 0.03 25.39
N LEU A 100 -2.35 1.18 24.85
CA LEU A 100 -2.03 1.55 23.48
C LEU A 100 -0.50 1.68 23.30
N PRO A 101 0.11 1.00 22.32
CA PRO A 101 1.50 1.19 21.97
C PRO A 101 1.77 2.65 21.56
N LYS A 102 2.92 3.19 21.92
CA LYS A 102 3.24 4.62 21.71
C LYS A 102 3.79 4.93 20.32
N SER A 103 4.11 3.90 19.54
CA SER A 103 4.63 4.04 18.19
C SER A 103 4.12 2.95 17.25
N LEU A 104 4.24 3.21 15.94
CA LEU A 104 3.96 2.23 14.90
C LEU A 104 4.86 0.99 15.05
N LYS A 105 6.16 1.21 15.31
CA LYS A 105 7.12 0.14 15.59
C LYS A 105 6.71 -0.75 16.75
N GLU A 106 6.40 -0.17 17.92
CA GLU A 106 5.91 -0.93 19.08
C GLU A 106 4.64 -1.71 18.75
N SER A 107 3.78 -1.16 17.88
CA SER A 107 2.56 -1.84 17.46
C SER A 107 2.87 -3.08 16.61
N TYR A 108 3.81 -2.99 15.67
CA TYR A 108 4.29 -4.14 14.91
C TYR A 108 5.00 -5.17 15.79
N ASP A 109 5.85 -4.73 16.72
CA ASP A 109 6.56 -5.61 17.66
C ASP A 109 5.56 -6.45 18.47
N ILE A 110 4.48 -5.83 18.98
CA ILE A 110 3.40 -6.55 19.69
C ILE A 110 2.70 -7.55 18.77
N LEU A 111 2.42 -7.19 17.52
CA LEU A 111 1.75 -8.10 16.59
C LEU A 111 2.61 -9.31 16.23
N TYR A 112 3.92 -9.10 16.01
CA TYR A 112 4.85 -10.20 15.78
C TYR A 112 4.98 -11.10 17.02
N GLN A 113 5.05 -10.52 18.22
CA GLN A 113 5.06 -11.31 19.46
C GLN A 113 3.78 -12.15 19.62
N ASN A 114 2.62 -11.61 19.26
CA ASN A 114 1.37 -12.38 19.28
C ASN A 114 1.45 -13.58 18.33
N ILE A 115 2.01 -13.41 17.13
CA ILE A 115 2.21 -14.49 16.15
C ILE A 115 3.20 -15.53 16.68
N GLU A 116 4.25 -15.09 17.39
CA GLU A 116 5.24 -16.01 17.97
C GLU A 116 4.68 -16.91 19.07
N ILE A 117 3.63 -16.49 19.77
CA ILE A 117 2.98 -17.23 20.86
C ILE A 117 1.91 -18.21 20.34
N LEU A 118 1.51 -18.12 19.07
CA LEU A 118 0.55 -19.05 18.44
C LEU A 118 1.03 -20.50 18.47
N HIS A 119 0.10 -21.44 18.30
CA HIS A 119 0.45 -22.85 18.18
C HIS A 119 1.42 -23.06 17.00
N PRO A 120 2.41 -23.98 17.06
CA PRO A 120 3.41 -24.13 16.00
C PRO A 120 2.83 -24.31 14.59
N GLN A 121 1.70 -25.00 14.46
CA GLN A 121 1.01 -25.16 13.18
C GLN A 121 0.38 -23.83 12.69
N GLU A 122 -0.26 -23.07 13.57
CA GLU A 122 -0.85 -21.77 13.26
C GLU A 122 0.22 -20.74 12.86
N LYS A 123 1.33 -20.73 13.60
CA LYS A 123 2.50 -19.92 13.26
C LYS A 123 3.05 -20.28 11.88
N GLN A 124 3.17 -21.57 11.55
CA GLN A 124 3.63 -21.99 10.22
C GLN A 124 2.69 -21.51 9.11
N LEU A 125 1.37 -21.52 9.33
CA LEU A 125 0.41 -20.98 8.37
C LEU A 125 0.60 -19.48 8.18
N ALA A 126 0.75 -18.72 9.28
CA ALA A 126 1.02 -17.28 9.23
C ALA A 126 2.35 -16.97 8.50
N ASP A 127 3.44 -17.67 8.85
CA ASP A 127 4.76 -17.50 8.24
C ASP A 127 4.74 -17.76 6.73
N ARG A 128 4.04 -18.82 6.29
CA ARG A 128 3.87 -19.10 4.85
C ARG A 128 3.01 -18.06 4.16
N ALA A 129 1.95 -17.59 4.80
CA ALA A 129 1.12 -16.53 4.25
C ALA A 129 1.96 -15.28 3.99
N PHE A 130 2.79 -14.87 4.96
CA PHE A 130 3.75 -13.79 4.77
C PHE A 130 4.75 -14.08 3.65
N GLN A 131 5.34 -15.28 3.62
CA GLN A 131 6.32 -15.66 2.61
C GLN A 131 5.73 -15.58 1.19
N TRP A 132 4.53 -16.14 0.98
CA TRP A 132 3.87 -16.10 -0.32
C TRP A 132 3.50 -14.69 -0.74
N VAL A 133 2.94 -13.87 0.17
CA VAL A 133 2.57 -12.48 -0.16
C VAL A 133 3.82 -11.62 -0.41
N LEU A 134 4.92 -11.85 0.30
CA LEU A 134 6.19 -11.13 0.12
C LEU A 134 6.92 -11.52 -1.17
N CYS A 135 6.92 -12.80 -1.51
CA CYS A 135 7.77 -13.35 -2.57
C CYS A 135 7.04 -13.63 -3.89
N ALA A 136 5.71 -13.54 -3.93
CA ALA A 136 4.97 -13.78 -5.16
C ALA A 136 5.28 -12.72 -6.22
N TYR A 137 5.46 -13.18 -7.46
CA TYR A 137 5.71 -12.31 -8.62
C TYR A 137 4.53 -11.38 -8.93
N ARG A 138 3.30 -11.81 -8.60
CA ARG A 138 2.08 -11.02 -8.70
C ARG A 138 1.26 -11.14 -7.41
N PRO A 139 0.39 -10.15 -7.10
CA PRO A 139 -0.56 -10.28 -6.01
C PRO A 139 -1.40 -11.56 -6.15
N LEU A 140 -1.60 -12.26 -5.03
CA LEU A 140 -2.33 -13.52 -4.96
C LEU A 140 -3.79 -13.25 -4.59
N LYS A 141 -4.71 -14.00 -5.20
CA LYS A 141 -6.12 -14.03 -4.77
C LYS A 141 -6.29 -14.94 -3.56
N THR A 142 -7.41 -14.81 -2.84
CA THR A 142 -7.72 -15.61 -1.65
C THR A 142 -7.63 -17.12 -1.89
N GLU A 143 -8.20 -17.61 -2.98
CA GLU A 143 -8.14 -19.03 -3.34
C GLU A 143 -6.70 -19.52 -3.53
N GLU A 144 -5.87 -18.70 -4.17
CA GLU A 144 -4.47 -19.03 -4.46
C GLU A 144 -3.62 -19.03 -3.19
N LEU A 145 -3.83 -18.04 -2.32
CA LEU A 145 -3.09 -17.94 -1.07
C LEU A 145 -3.46 -19.08 -0.11
N ILE A 146 -4.75 -19.39 0.06
CA ILE A 146 -5.19 -20.50 0.92
C ILE A 146 -4.56 -21.80 0.46
N LEU A 147 -4.59 -22.10 -0.85
CA LEU A 147 -3.94 -23.28 -1.39
C LEU A 147 -2.43 -23.29 -1.13
N ALA A 148 -1.75 -22.16 -1.33
CA ALA A 148 -0.31 -22.05 -1.16
C ALA A 148 0.15 -22.19 0.31
N VAL A 149 -0.67 -21.72 1.26
CA VAL A 149 -0.38 -21.78 2.70
C VAL A 149 -0.59 -23.21 3.26
N CYS A 150 -1.58 -23.93 2.74
CA CYS A 150 -1.90 -25.30 3.13
C CYS A 150 -0.88 -26.35 2.66
N VAL A 151 0.00 -26.03 1.71
CA VAL A 151 1.01 -26.96 1.20
C VAL A 151 2.17 -27.07 2.21
N ASN A 152 2.20 -28.19 2.94
CA ASN A 152 3.35 -28.63 3.73
C ASN A 152 4.37 -29.31 2.80
N SER A 153 5.65 -28.92 2.82
CA SER A 153 6.70 -29.65 2.08
C SER A 153 7.10 -30.97 2.73
N GLU A 154 6.61 -31.24 3.95
CA GLU A 154 7.00 -32.40 4.78
C GLU A 154 5.89 -33.47 4.90
N GLU A 155 4.68 -33.18 4.42
CA GLU A 155 3.54 -34.11 4.44
C GLU A 155 2.97 -34.25 3.02
N ASP A 156 2.96 -35.48 2.49
CA ASP A 156 2.38 -35.80 1.16
C ASP A 156 0.84 -35.68 1.11
N GLU A 157 0.21 -35.37 2.23
CA GLU A 157 -1.24 -35.20 2.33
C GLU A 157 -1.60 -33.71 2.28
N VAL A 158 -2.26 -33.29 1.20
CA VAL A 158 -2.94 -31.98 1.15
C VAL A 158 -4.04 -31.99 2.21
N PRO A 159 -3.99 -31.12 3.25
CA PRO A 159 -5.08 -31.02 4.22
C PRO A 159 -6.38 -30.76 3.47
N ARG A 160 -7.46 -31.47 3.83
CA ARG A 160 -8.78 -31.21 3.23
C ARG A 160 -9.10 -29.73 3.44
N SER A 161 -9.28 -29.01 2.34
CA SER A 161 -9.32 -27.55 2.21
C SER A 161 -10.55 -26.87 2.82
N THR A 162 -11.06 -27.38 3.95
CA THR A 162 -12.35 -26.95 4.53
C THR A 162 -12.24 -26.19 5.83
N ASP A 163 -11.08 -26.18 6.51
CA ASP A 163 -10.96 -25.56 7.84
C ASP A 163 -10.29 -24.17 7.81
N ILE A 164 -9.63 -23.81 6.70
CA ILE A 164 -8.93 -22.52 6.57
C ILE A 164 -9.69 -21.67 5.57
N ASP A 165 -10.34 -20.63 6.06
CA ASP A 165 -10.98 -19.59 5.27
C ASP A 165 -10.16 -18.29 5.28
N GLN A 166 -10.68 -17.29 4.58
CA GLN A 166 -10.08 -15.97 4.51
C GLN A 166 -9.91 -15.32 5.89
N ASP A 167 -10.91 -15.46 6.75
CA ASP A 167 -10.98 -14.77 8.04
C ASP A 167 -9.99 -15.40 9.02
N VAL A 168 -9.82 -16.72 8.97
CA VAL A 168 -8.77 -17.45 9.69
C VAL A 168 -7.38 -16.94 9.28
N VAL A 169 -7.10 -16.77 7.98
CA VAL A 169 -5.79 -16.25 7.53
C VAL A 169 -5.57 -14.82 8.01
N LEU A 170 -6.61 -13.98 7.99
CA LEU A 170 -6.53 -12.60 8.51
C LEU A 170 -6.25 -12.58 10.02
N GLU A 171 -6.90 -13.44 10.79
CA GLU A 171 -6.74 -13.55 12.24
C GLU A 171 -5.34 -14.09 12.62
N LEU A 172 -4.90 -15.17 11.95
CA LEU A 172 -3.57 -15.75 12.13
C LEU A 172 -2.46 -14.74 11.84
N CYS A 173 -2.63 -13.94 10.79
CA CYS A 173 -1.66 -12.92 10.41
C CYS A 173 -1.83 -11.60 11.21
N GLN A 174 -2.65 -11.60 12.27
CA GLN A 174 -2.91 -10.43 13.12
C GLN A 174 -3.26 -9.18 12.32
N ASN A 175 -3.99 -9.35 11.21
CA ASN A 175 -4.43 -8.28 10.33
C ASN A 175 -3.31 -7.44 9.69
N LEU A 176 -2.07 -7.94 9.74
CA LEU A 176 -0.91 -7.43 8.99
C LEU A 176 -1.00 -7.73 7.50
N LEU A 177 -1.84 -8.70 7.13
CA LEU A 177 -2.28 -8.90 5.76
C LEU A 177 -3.68 -8.30 5.57
N ILE A 178 -3.90 -7.70 4.40
CA ILE A 178 -5.15 -7.09 3.99
C ILE A 178 -5.52 -7.54 2.58
N ILE A 179 -6.81 -7.48 2.29
CA ILE A 179 -7.33 -7.64 0.94
C ILE A 179 -7.71 -6.24 0.44
N ASP A 180 -7.21 -5.88 -0.73
CA ASP A 180 -7.51 -4.59 -1.35
C ASP A 180 -8.85 -4.62 -2.11
N LEU A 181 -9.19 -3.50 -2.76
CA LEU A 181 -10.41 -3.37 -3.57
C LEU A 181 -10.41 -4.27 -4.82
N GLU A 182 -9.25 -4.78 -5.23
CA GLU A 182 -9.11 -5.71 -6.35
C GLU A 182 -9.25 -7.18 -5.90
N GLY A 183 -9.44 -7.42 -4.60
CA GLY A 183 -9.58 -8.76 -4.04
C GLY A 183 -8.27 -9.52 -3.95
N VAL A 184 -7.12 -8.82 -3.93
CA VAL A 184 -5.80 -9.43 -3.81
C VAL A 184 -5.14 -9.15 -2.46
N TRP A 185 -4.35 -10.11 -2.01
CA TRP A 185 -3.65 -10.05 -0.72
C TRP A 185 -2.42 -9.15 -0.79
N ARG A 186 -2.31 -8.27 0.20
CA ARG A 186 -1.17 -7.37 0.38
C ARG A 186 -0.82 -7.26 1.86
N ILE A 187 0.44 -6.91 2.12
CA ILE A 187 0.85 -6.52 3.47
C ILE A 187 0.31 -5.13 3.75
N LEU A 188 -0.19 -4.94 4.96
CA LEU A 188 -0.42 -3.64 5.56
C LEU A 188 0.94 -2.96 5.72
N ARG A 189 1.40 -2.31 4.65
CA ARG A 189 2.76 -1.76 4.56
C ARG A 189 2.95 -0.70 5.64
N GLY A 190 3.76 -1.06 6.64
CA GLY A 190 4.37 -0.12 7.55
C GLY A 190 5.28 0.80 6.76
N GLY A 191 5.08 2.10 6.91
CA GLY A 191 5.81 3.15 6.21
C GLY A 191 7.29 3.25 6.58
N GLU A 192 7.99 2.17 6.94
CA GLU A 192 9.38 2.27 7.40
C GLU A 192 10.41 1.47 6.59
N HIS A 193 10.05 0.57 5.67
CA HIS A 193 11.09 -0.19 4.93
C HIS A 193 10.87 -0.47 3.44
N VAL A 194 10.00 0.29 2.76
CA VAL A 194 9.94 0.33 1.29
C VAL A 194 9.80 1.78 0.79
N PHE A 195 10.63 2.69 1.29
CA PHE A 195 10.86 3.96 0.59
C PHE A 195 11.99 3.78 -0.41
N GLY A 196 11.71 3.01 -1.47
CA GLY A 196 12.36 3.29 -2.74
C GLY A 196 11.86 4.67 -3.17
N HIS A 197 12.62 5.72 -2.82
CA HIS A 197 12.48 7.10 -3.29
C HIS A 197 11.11 7.46 -3.88
N THR A 198 10.05 7.46 -3.07
CA THR A 198 8.75 7.98 -3.50
C THR A 198 8.84 9.49 -3.43
N GLU A 199 9.53 10.05 -4.41
CA GLU A 199 9.55 11.48 -4.67
C GLU A 199 8.41 11.78 -5.62
N GLN A 200 7.42 12.51 -5.13
CA GLN A 200 6.36 13.04 -5.97
C GLN A 200 6.84 14.36 -6.55
N HIS A 201 6.77 14.47 -7.87
CA HIS A 201 7.12 15.66 -8.60
C HIS A 201 5.84 16.31 -9.09
N VAL A 202 5.68 17.59 -8.82
CA VAL A 202 4.64 18.42 -9.44
C VAL A 202 5.30 19.30 -10.48
N TYR A 203 5.07 18.98 -11.75
CA TYR A 203 5.52 19.78 -12.88
C TYR A 203 4.52 20.89 -13.14
N ARG A 204 5.03 22.10 -13.36
CA ARG A 204 4.25 23.24 -13.81
C ARG A 204 4.68 23.54 -15.24
N LEU A 205 3.78 23.29 -16.18
CA LEU A 205 4.02 23.49 -17.61
C LEU A 205 3.52 24.85 -18.10
#